data_AF-A0A0F2JF57-F1
#
_entry.id   AF-A0A0F2JF57-F1
#
_cell.length_a   1.000
_cell.length_b   1.000
_cell.length_c   1.000
_cell.angle_alpha   90.00
_cell.angle_beta   90.00
_cell.angle_gamma   90.00
#
_symmetry.space_group_name_H-M   'P 1'
#
loop_
_entity.id
_entity.type
_entity.pdbx_description
1 polymer ?
#
loop_
_entity_poly.entity_id
_entity_poly.type
_entity_poly.pdbx_seq_one_letter_code
_entity_poly.pdbx_strand_id
1 'polypeptide(L)'
;MKLGYLQNLRTGRIVGECVCKADSFWLRFQGLLGRTSLAPGEGLWLIPCQQVHMLGMHFAVSVWFLDNQGQVCELIDELLPWKISPYIREAQSVIEFPVGWGNVTNTLLGDKLDWQESCSEG
;
A
#
# COMPACT_ATOMS: atom_id res chain seq x y z
N MET A 1 -8.33 -11.57 -5.88
CA MET A 1 -7.91 -10.51 -4.92
C MET A 1 -8.35 -10.97 -3.55
N LYS A 2 -7.44 -10.97 -2.59
CA LYS A 2 -7.79 -11.22 -1.19
C LYS A 2 -8.04 -9.89 -0.51
N LEU A 3 -9.11 -9.80 0.28
CA LEU A 3 -9.39 -8.62 1.10
C LEU A 3 -8.95 -8.92 2.53
N GLY A 4 -8.53 -7.89 3.24
CA GLY A 4 -8.13 -7.99 4.63
C GLY A 4 -7.81 -6.62 5.19
N TYR A 5 -7.35 -6.62 6.42
CA TYR A 5 -6.97 -5.41 7.12
C TYR A 5 -5.49 -5.48 7.53
N LEU A 6 -4.90 -4.30 7.69
CA LEU A 6 -3.54 -4.12 8.15
C LEU A 6 -3.55 -3.41 9.49
N GLN A 7 -2.76 -3.91 10.43
CA GLN A 7 -2.53 -3.29 11.74
C GLN A 7 -1.07 -2.92 11.89
N ASN A 8 -0.79 -1.72 12.39
CA ASN A 8 0.55 -1.35 12.82
C ASN A 8 0.80 -1.88 14.24
N LEU A 9 1.80 -2.75 14.40
CA LEU A 9 2.07 -3.43 15.67
C LEU A 9 2.64 -2.50 16.74
N ARG A 10 3.29 -1.40 16.38
CA ARG A 10 3.81 -0.42 17.35
C ARG A 10 2.68 0.40 17.94
N THR A 11 1.75 0.87 17.11
CA THR A 11 0.67 1.77 17.54
C THR A 11 -0.61 1.04 17.93
N GLY A 12 -0.75 -0.23 17.54
CA GLY A 12 -1.97 -1.02 17.67
C GLY A 12 -3.11 -0.56 16.75
N ARG A 13 -2.88 0.42 15.87
CA ARG A 13 -3.93 1.00 15.00
C ARG A 13 -4.14 0.16 13.76
N ILE A 14 -5.40 0.04 13.34
CA ILE A 14 -5.74 -0.43 12.00
C ILE A 14 -5.36 0.70 11.03
N VAL A 15 -4.45 0.38 10.09
CA VAL A 15 -3.96 1.32 9.09
C VAL A 15 -4.66 1.13 7.75
N GLY A 16 -5.29 -0.01 7.51
CA GLY A 16 -6.16 -0.22 6.37
C GLY A 16 -7.22 -1.22 6.73
N GLU A 17 -8.49 -0.84 6.65
CA GLU A 17 -9.65 -1.68 6.97
C GLU A 17 -10.04 -2.58 5.79
N CYS A 18 -9.84 -2.07 4.57
CA CYS A 18 -10.19 -2.74 3.32
C CYS A 18 -9.00 -2.67 2.36
N VAL A 19 -8.03 -3.55 2.57
CA VAL A 19 -6.82 -3.62 1.76
C VAL A 19 -6.94 -4.76 0.77
N CYS A 20 -6.92 -4.46 -0.53
CA CYS A 20 -6.92 -5.46 -1.58
C CYS A 20 -5.50 -5.95 -1.84
N LYS A 21 -5.26 -7.24 -1.70
CA LYS A 21 -3.99 -7.87 -2.06
C LYS A 21 -3.99 -8.28 -3.53
N ALA A 22 -3.03 -7.73 -4.27
CA ALA A 22 -2.79 -7.95 -5.70
C ALA A 22 -1.47 -8.71 -5.90
N ASP A 23 -1.59 -10.04 -6.03
CA ASP A 23 -0.48 -11.00 -6.11
C ASP A 23 -0.24 -11.57 -7.52
N SER A 24 -1.09 -11.23 -8.49
CA SER A 24 -0.92 -11.63 -9.89
C SER A 24 -0.44 -10.46 -10.76
N PHE A 25 0.24 -10.76 -11.87
CA PHE A 25 0.72 -9.73 -12.80
C PHE A 25 -0.40 -8.82 -13.31
N TRP A 26 -1.55 -9.40 -13.68
CA TRP A 26 -2.70 -8.63 -14.17
C TRP A 26 -3.32 -7.73 -13.10
N LEU A 27 -3.44 -8.22 -11.86
CA LEU A 27 -3.96 -7.42 -10.76
C LEU A 27 -3.01 -6.25 -10.41
N ARG A 28 -1.69 -6.50 -10.46
CA ARG A 28 -0.69 -5.45 -10.27
C ARG A 28 -0.68 -4.42 -11.39
N PHE A 29 -0.82 -4.86 -12.65
CA PHE A 29 -0.86 -3.97 -13.81
C PHE A 29 -2.12 -3.10 -13.82
N GLN A 30 -3.28 -3.68 -13.47
CA GLN A 30 -4.51 -2.91 -13.31
C GLN A 30 -4.36 -1.88 -12.19
N GLY A 31 -3.76 -2.26 -11.06
CA GLY A 31 -3.49 -1.34 -9.96
C GLY A 31 -4.74 -0.56 -9.56
N LEU A 32 -4.59 0.76 -9.49
CA LEU A 32 -5.68 1.72 -9.28
C LEU A 32 -6.16 2.39 -10.59
N LEU A 33 -5.80 1.87 -11.76
CA LEU A 33 -6.22 2.42 -13.06
C LEU A 33 -7.74 2.44 -13.18
N GLY A 34 -8.29 3.58 -13.61
CA GLY A 34 -9.73 3.82 -13.69
C GLY A 34 -10.38 4.24 -12.37
N ARG A 35 -9.65 4.23 -11.25
CA ARG A 35 -10.11 4.87 -10.01
C ARG A 35 -9.78 6.35 -10.01
N THR A 36 -10.61 7.13 -9.31
CA THR A 36 -10.43 8.58 -9.13
C THR A 36 -9.94 8.94 -7.73
N SER A 37 -10.02 8.01 -6.77
CA SER A 37 -9.56 8.17 -5.38
C SER A 37 -9.43 6.82 -4.67
N LEU A 38 -8.80 6.83 -3.50
CA LEU A 38 -8.91 5.81 -2.45
C LEU A 38 -9.68 6.41 -1.27
N ALA A 39 -10.67 5.71 -0.73
CA ALA A 39 -11.35 6.15 0.48
C ALA A 39 -10.45 5.94 1.71
N PRO A 40 -10.65 6.70 2.81
CA PRO A 40 -9.98 6.43 4.08
C PRO A 40 -10.13 4.96 4.49
N GLY A 41 -9.03 4.31 4.85
CA GLY A 41 -9.00 2.89 5.23
C GLY A 41 -8.95 1.91 4.06
N GLU A 42 -9.11 2.35 2.80
CA GLU A 42 -8.83 1.52 1.64
C GLU A 42 -7.34 1.50 1.31
N GLY A 43 -6.85 0.38 0.81
CA GLY A 43 -5.50 0.29 0.27
C GLY A 43 -5.35 -0.79 -0.80
N LEU A 44 -4.26 -0.72 -1.55
CA LEU A 44 -3.88 -1.74 -2.52
C LEU A 44 -2.48 -2.25 -2.18
N TRP A 45 -2.36 -3.55 -1.92
CA TRP A 45 -1.08 -4.19 -1.62
C TRP A 45 -0.55 -4.98 -2.81
N LEU A 46 0.47 -4.43 -3.46
CA LEU A 46 1.15 -4.98 -4.63
C LEU A 46 2.28 -5.93 -4.20
N ILE A 47 2.16 -7.22 -4.53
CA ILE A 47 3.18 -8.23 -4.20
C ILE A 47 3.49 -9.12 -5.42
N PRO A 48 4.76 -9.34 -5.79
CA PRO A 48 5.94 -8.60 -5.36
C PRO A 48 6.01 -7.22 -6.05
N CYS A 49 6.60 -6.25 -5.37
CA CYS A 49 6.83 -4.90 -5.91
C CYS A 49 7.98 -4.19 -5.19
N GLN A 50 8.84 -3.51 -5.95
CA GLN A 50 10.02 -2.76 -5.46
C GLN A 50 10.10 -1.34 -6.01
N GLN A 51 9.18 -1.00 -6.92
CA GLN A 51 9.07 0.30 -7.57
C GLN A 51 7.67 0.40 -8.17
N VAL A 52 7.04 1.55 -8.01
CA VAL A 52 5.73 1.85 -8.61
C VAL A 52 5.86 2.98 -9.61
N HIS A 53 5.04 2.93 -10.65
CA HIS A 53 4.88 4.02 -11.60
C HIS A 53 3.47 4.60 -11.51
N MET A 54 3.36 5.91 -11.64
CA MET A 54 2.08 6.63 -11.66
C MET A 54 1.66 7.01 -13.08
N LEU A 55 2.21 6.34 -14.11
CA LEU A 55 1.79 6.52 -15.50
C LEU A 55 0.33 6.08 -15.66
N GLY A 56 -0.52 6.98 -16.18
CA GLY A 56 -1.95 6.72 -16.34
C GLY A 56 -2.79 6.86 -15.06
N MET A 57 -2.18 7.24 -13.94
CA MET A 57 -2.91 7.55 -12.70
C MET A 57 -3.47 8.97 -12.73
N HIS A 58 -4.66 9.16 -12.16
CA HIS A 58 -5.35 10.46 -12.13
C HIS A 58 -5.22 11.20 -10.78
N PHE A 59 -4.70 10.53 -9.75
CA PHE A 59 -4.57 11.08 -8.40
C PHE A 59 -3.28 10.62 -7.74
N ALA A 60 -2.83 11.37 -6.73
CA ALA A 60 -1.66 11.05 -5.93
C ALA A 60 -2.00 10.02 -4.85
N VAL A 61 -1.01 9.22 -4.46
CA VAL A 61 -1.16 8.20 -3.41
C VAL A 61 -0.01 8.28 -2.42
N SER A 62 -0.23 7.79 -1.20
CA SER A 62 0.86 7.44 -0.30
C SER A 62 1.35 6.04 -0.65
N VAL A 63 2.67 5.84 -0.68
CA VAL A 63 3.32 4.59 -1.10
C VAL A 63 4.23 4.11 0.01
N TRP A 64 3.94 2.94 0.57
CA TRP A 64 4.70 2.34 1.66
C TRP A 64 5.37 1.08 1.17
N PHE A 65 6.69 1.02 1.24
CA PHE A 65 7.47 -0.15 0.86
C PHE A 65 7.66 -1.04 2.08
N LEU A 66 7.37 -2.33 1.93
CA LEU A 66 7.58 -3.32 2.98
C LEU A 66 8.71 -4.27 2.64
N ASP A 67 9.57 -4.56 3.61
CA ASP A 67 10.61 -5.58 3.50
C ASP A 67 10.03 -7.02 3.63
N ASN A 68 10.91 -8.02 3.69
CA ASN A 68 10.52 -9.43 3.80
C ASN A 68 9.92 -9.81 5.18
N GLN A 69 10.00 -8.94 6.18
CA GLN A 69 9.46 -9.13 7.51
C GLN A 69 8.17 -8.33 7.74
N GLY A 70 7.69 -7.61 6.73
CA GLY A 70 6.53 -6.73 6.82
C GLY A 70 6.83 -5.40 7.52
N GLN A 71 8.09 -4.97 7.56
CA GLN A 71 8.49 -3.67 8.12
C GLN A 71 8.48 -2.60 7.03
N VAL A 72 8.01 -1.40 7.39
CA VAL A 72 8.04 -0.23 6.51
C VAL A 72 9.49 0.21 6.33
N CYS A 73 10.04 -0.05 5.15
CA CYS A 73 11.42 0.28 4.81
C CYS A 73 11.55 1.63 4.10
N GLU A 74 10.51 2.08 3.39
CA GLU A 74 10.42 3.40 2.78
C GLU A 74 8.98 3.90 2.80
N LEU A 75 8.79 5.21 2.98
CA LEU A 75 7.48 5.85 3.07
C LEU A 75 7.47 7.13 2.23
N ILE A 76 6.66 7.13 1.17
CA ILE A 76 6.41 8.30 0.34
C ILE A 76 4.99 8.77 0.61
N ASP A 77 4.83 9.85 1.37
CA ASP A 77 3.50 10.35 1.75
C ASP A 77 2.67 10.86 0.56
N GLU A 78 3.34 11.35 -0.48
CA GLU A 78 2.70 11.86 -1.69
C GLU A 78 3.54 11.53 -2.94
N LEU A 79 3.07 10.54 -3.71
CA LEU A 79 3.58 10.24 -5.05
C LEU A 79 2.59 10.75 -6.10
N LEU A 80 2.99 11.77 -6.83
CA LEU A 80 2.14 12.45 -7.81
C LEU A 80 1.92 11.62 -9.09
N PRO A 81 0.81 11.84 -9.82
CA PRO A 81 0.62 11.35 -11.19
C PRO A 81 1.84 11.57 -12.08
N TRP A 82 2.09 10.65 -13.01
CA TRP A 82 3.19 10.70 -13.99
C TRP A 82 4.60 10.66 -13.39
N LYS A 83 4.74 10.35 -12.09
CA LYS A 83 6.02 10.09 -11.44
C LYS A 83 6.30 8.59 -11.37
N ILE A 84 7.55 8.26 -11.10
CA ILE A 84 8.01 6.90 -10.78
C ILE A 84 8.68 6.99 -9.42
N SER A 85 8.38 6.06 -8.54
CA SER A 85 9.05 5.99 -7.24
C SER A 85 10.54 5.65 -7.41
N PRO A 86 11.40 5.92 -6.40
CA PRO A 86 12.68 5.24 -6.31
C PRO A 86 12.50 3.72 -6.36
N TYR A 87 13.56 3.04 -6.82
CA TYR A 87 13.68 1.60 -6.68
C TYR A 87 14.26 1.30 -5.29
N ILE A 88 13.50 0.56 -4.48
CA ILE A 88 13.88 0.23 -3.10
C ILE A 88 14.29 -1.25 -3.07
N ARG A 89 15.60 -1.51 -3.01
CA ARG A 89 16.17 -2.85 -3.16
C ARG A 89 15.70 -3.85 -2.10
N GLU A 90 15.51 -3.39 -0.86
CA GLU A 90 15.10 -4.21 0.28
C GLU A 90 13.60 -4.50 0.31
N ALA A 91 12.80 -3.69 -0.39
CA ALA A 91 11.37 -3.90 -0.49
C ALA A 91 11.06 -5.25 -1.15
N GLN A 92 10.03 -5.92 -0.66
CA GLN A 92 9.41 -7.09 -1.26
C GLN A 92 8.01 -6.77 -1.80
N SER A 93 7.37 -5.75 -1.24
CA SER A 93 6.04 -5.33 -1.64
C SER A 93 5.81 -3.85 -1.40
N VAL A 94 4.74 -3.34 -1.98
CA VAL A 94 4.32 -1.94 -1.85
C VAL A 94 2.84 -1.87 -1.50
N ILE A 95 2.47 -1.04 -0.53
CA ILE A 95 1.08 -0.71 -0.24
C ILE A 95 0.81 0.73 -0.66
N GLU A 96 -0.25 0.91 -1.44
CA GLU A 96 -0.77 2.21 -1.84
C GLU A 96 -1.98 2.58 -0.97
N PHE A 97 -1.94 3.79 -0.41
CA PHE A 97 -2.94 4.36 0.48
C PHE A 97 -3.35 5.78 0.01
N PRO A 98 -4.39 6.39 0.61
CA PRO A 98 -4.66 7.81 0.44
C PRO A 98 -3.41 8.68 0.69
N VAL A 99 -3.33 9.85 0.08
CA VAL A 99 -2.18 10.77 0.30
C VAL A 99 -2.05 11.15 1.79
N GLY A 100 -0.81 11.22 2.28
CA GLY A 100 -0.48 11.62 3.67
C GLY A 100 -0.89 10.61 4.75
N TRP A 101 -1.21 9.37 4.37
CA TRP A 101 -1.76 8.38 5.30
C TRP A 101 -0.80 7.96 6.41
N GLY A 102 0.52 8.09 6.21
CA GLY A 102 1.52 7.82 7.24
C GLY A 102 1.29 8.70 8.46
N ASN A 103 1.07 10.00 8.22
CA ASN A 103 0.78 10.98 9.25
C ASN A 103 -0.57 10.73 9.95
N VAL A 104 -1.62 10.39 9.18
CA VAL A 104 -2.96 10.11 9.73
C VAL A 104 -2.92 8.92 10.69
N THR A 105 -2.24 7.86 10.29
CA THR A 105 -2.16 6.62 11.07
C THR A 105 -1.08 6.65 12.14
N ASN A 106 -0.18 7.63 12.11
CA ASN A 106 1.06 7.67 12.88
C ASN A 106 1.96 6.45 12.58
N THR A 107 2.06 6.08 11.30
CA THR A 107 2.97 5.03 10.81
C THR A 107 4.29 5.64 10.39
N LEU A 108 5.39 5.05 10.85
CA LEU A 108 6.75 5.53 10.65
C LEU A 108 7.62 4.46 9.98
N LEU A 109 8.78 4.87 9.46
CA LEU A 109 9.82 3.95 9.02
C LEU A 109 10.22 2.99 10.17
N GLY A 110 10.39 1.72 9.83
CA GLY A 110 10.67 0.62 10.76
C GLY A 110 9.44 0.02 11.44
N ASP A 111 8.25 0.61 11.28
CA ASP A 111 7.04 0.02 11.85
C ASP A 111 6.69 -1.30 11.14
N LYS A 112 6.30 -2.29 11.93
CA LYS A 112 5.86 -3.58 11.41
C LYS A 112 4.35 -3.60 11.22
N LEU A 113 3.92 -3.98 10.02
CA LEU A 113 2.52 -4.16 9.68
C LEU A 113 2.16 -5.64 9.68
N ASP A 114 1.05 -5.97 10.35
CA ASP A 114 0.48 -7.31 10.36
C ASP A 114 -0.78 -7.36 9.50
N TRP A 115 -0.86 -8.40 8.66
CA TRP A 115 -1.99 -8.62 7.77
C TRP A 115 -2.90 -9.69 8.32
N GLN A 116 -4.19 -9.37 8.34
CA GLN A 116 -5.22 -10.34 8.64
C GLN A 116 -6.21 -10.39 7.50
N GLU A 117 -6.34 -11.58 6.91
CA GLU A 117 -7.29 -11.83 5.83
C GLU A 117 -8.70 -11.75 6.42
N SER A 118 -9.55 -10.92 5.84
CA SER A 118 -10.97 -10.93 6.14
C SER A 118 -11.57 -12.11 5.38
N CYS A 119 -12.10 -13.11 6.08
CA CYS A 119 -12.94 -14.12 5.42
C CYS A 119 -14.09 -13.39 4.73
N SER A 120 -14.11 -13.40 3.39
CA SER A 120 -15.33 -13.15 2.65
C SER A 120 -16.30 -14.28 3.01
N GLU A 121 -17.33 -13.98 3.80
CA GLU A 121 -18.52 -14.82 3.80
C GLU A 121 -19.14 -14.71 2.40
N GLY A 122 -19.07 -15.78 1.61
CA GLY A 122 -19.78 -15.94 0.33
C GLY A 122 -18.90 -15.99 -0.90
#